data_AF-A0A3A9DQ60-F1
#
_entry.id   AF-A0A3A9DQ60-F1
#
_cell.length_a   1.000
_cell.length_b   1.000
_cell.length_c   1.000
_cell.angle_alpha   90.00
_cell.angle_beta   90.00
_cell.angle_gamma   90.00
#
_symmetry.space_group_name_H-M   'P 1'
#
loop_
_entity.id
_entity.type
_entity.pdbx_description
1 polymer ?
#
loop_
_entity_poly.entity_id
_entity_poly.type
_entity_poly.pdbx_seq_one_letter_code
_entity_poly.pdbx_strand_id
1 'polypeptide(L)'
;YWQKQRNRKQYQKRAKEAAKQGAKAAGKTAAATEKLAVKAAGFVKRHPAGSVIALACILLVFLVQSCSSSLVTIGNAGAGALGATTYPSEDGDMLGAEAAYTGLEAELKNYLDTYESTHDYDEYHFDLDGIEHDPYVLISILSALHEGQWTLSQAAGTLQTLFDRQYILTEEVVVEVR
;
A
#
# COMPACT_ATOMS: atom_id res chain seq x y z
N TYR A 1 24.09 51.62 15.02
CA TYR A 1 23.13 51.90 13.93
C TYR A 1 23.64 51.61 12.51
N TRP A 2 24.94 51.68 12.21
CA TRP A 2 25.48 51.44 10.85
C TRP A 2 25.47 49.99 10.33
N GLN A 3 25.63 49.00 11.21
CA GLN A 3 25.64 47.58 10.81
C GLN A 3 24.28 47.10 10.27
N LYS A 4 23.17 47.58 10.85
CA LYS A 4 21.81 47.19 10.45
C LYS A 4 21.46 47.65 9.02
N GLN A 5 21.99 48.81 8.61
CA GLN A 5 21.79 49.36 7.27
C GLN A 5 22.60 48.60 6.21
N ARG A 6 23.81 48.16 6.55
CA ARG A 6 24.69 47.39 5.64
C ARG A 6 24.13 45.99 5.36
N ASN A 7 23.57 45.34 6.38
CA ASN A 7 22.90 44.05 6.23
C ASN A 7 21.68 44.15 5.31
N ARG A 8 20.86 45.20 5.45
CA ARG A 8 19.68 45.42 4.60
C ARG A 8 20.04 45.62 3.13
N LYS A 9 21.14 46.34 2.84
CA LYS A 9 21.65 46.51 1.47
C LYS A 9 22.18 45.20 0.87
N GLN A 10 22.84 44.35 1.65
CA GLN A 10 23.32 43.05 1.17
C GLN A 10 22.17 42.08 0.91
N TYR A 11 21.14 42.06 1.78
CA TYR A 11 19.92 41.27 1.56
C TYR A 11 19.20 41.67 0.28
N GLN A 12 19.05 42.98 0.01
CA GLN A 12 18.42 43.45 -1.22
C GLN A 12 19.23 43.10 -2.48
N LYS A 13 20.56 43.12 -2.41
CA LYS A 13 21.42 42.69 -3.53
C LYS A 13 21.26 41.19 -3.82
N ARG A 14 21.30 40.35 -2.78
CA ARG A 14 21.11 38.89 -2.91
C ARG A 14 19.72 38.53 -3.42
N ALA A 15 18.68 39.21 -2.96
CA ALA A 15 17.31 39.00 -3.45
C ALA A 15 17.16 39.37 -4.94
N LYS A 16 17.79 40.46 -5.39
CA LYS A 16 17.79 40.85 -6.81
C LYS A 16 18.59 39.89 -7.69
N GLU A 17 19.69 39.33 -7.18
CA GLU A 17 20.48 38.32 -7.88
C GLU A 17 19.74 36.99 -7.97
N ALA A 18 19.10 36.55 -6.89
CA ALA A 18 18.24 35.37 -6.87
C ALA A 18 17.05 35.51 -7.83
N ALA A 19 16.40 36.67 -7.89
CA ALA A 19 15.33 36.94 -8.85
C ALA A 19 15.81 36.89 -10.31
N LYS A 20 17.02 37.40 -10.60
CA LYS A 20 17.63 37.31 -11.94
C LYS A 20 17.99 35.87 -12.33
N GLN A 21 18.46 35.06 -11.36
CA GLN A 21 18.75 33.64 -11.59
C GLN A 21 17.46 32.83 -11.78
N GLY A 22 16.42 33.11 -10.98
CA GLY A 22 15.09 32.52 -11.12
C GLY A 22 14.45 32.83 -12.48
N ALA A 23 14.56 34.07 -12.96
CA ALA A 23 14.07 34.44 -14.29
C ALA A 23 14.85 33.75 -15.44
N LYS A 24 16.17 33.58 -15.30
CA LYS A 24 16.98 32.82 -16.28
C LYS A 24 16.67 31.33 -16.26
N ALA A 25 16.41 30.75 -15.09
CA ALA A 25 15.99 29.36 -14.95
C ALA A 25 14.61 29.16 -15.57
N ALA A 26 13.64 30.03 -15.27
CA ALA A 26 12.30 30.01 -15.85
C ALA A 26 12.33 30.16 -17.38
N GLY A 27 13.18 31.03 -17.93
CA GLY A 27 13.34 31.18 -19.39
C GLY A 27 13.94 29.94 -20.06
N LYS A 28 14.90 29.25 -19.42
CA LYS A 28 15.46 27.99 -19.91
C LYS A 28 14.44 26.85 -19.85
N THR A 29 13.62 26.81 -18.80
CA THR A 29 12.53 25.85 -18.68
C THR A 29 11.46 26.10 -19.74
N ALA A 30 11.05 27.35 -19.96
CA ALA A 30 10.08 27.70 -20.99
C ALA A 30 10.55 27.31 -22.40
N ALA A 31 11.80 27.59 -22.76
CA ALA A 31 12.36 27.21 -24.05
C ALA A 31 12.54 25.69 -24.22
N ALA A 32 12.81 24.95 -23.12
CA ALA A 32 12.83 23.50 -23.14
C ALA A 32 11.42 22.91 -23.34
N THR A 33 10.42 23.49 -22.67
CA THR A 33 9.00 23.13 -22.81
C THR A 33 8.50 23.38 -24.24
N GLU A 34 8.87 24.50 -24.86
CA GLU A 34 8.48 24.81 -26.24
C GLU A 34 9.09 23.83 -27.24
N LYS A 35 10.38 23.49 -27.10
CA LYS A 35 11.03 22.46 -27.93
C LYS A 35 10.44 21.07 -27.73
N LEU A 36 10.01 20.75 -26.51
CA LEU A 36 9.32 19.49 -26.22
C LEU A 36 7.93 19.45 -26.88
N ALA A 37 7.19 20.55 -26.80
CA ALA A 37 5.86 20.70 -27.39
C ALA A 37 5.89 20.58 -28.92
N VAL A 38 6.87 21.21 -29.58
CA VAL A 38 7.04 21.13 -31.04
C VAL A 38 7.41 19.71 -31.48
N LYS A 39 8.29 19.03 -30.74
CA LYS A 39 8.64 17.62 -31.04
C LYS A 39 7.47 16.67 -30.81
N ALA A 40 6.69 16.88 -29.75
CA ALA A 40 5.48 16.10 -29.49
C ALA A 40 4.45 16.28 -30.61
N ALA A 41 4.19 17.52 -31.04
CA ALA A 41 3.29 17.80 -32.16
C ALA A 41 3.75 17.16 -33.49
N GLY A 42 5.06 17.17 -33.76
CA GLY A 42 5.63 16.51 -34.94
C GLY A 42 5.50 14.98 -34.91
N PHE A 43 5.60 14.37 -33.72
CA PHE A 43 5.49 12.92 -33.54
C PHE A 43 4.05 12.42 -33.73
N VAL A 44 3.07 13.16 -33.18
CA VAL A 44 1.63 12.88 -33.35
C VAL A 44 1.23 12.91 -34.83
N LYS A 45 1.76 13.88 -35.59
CA LYS A 45 1.47 14.01 -37.04
C LYS A 45 2.11 12.90 -37.88
N ARG A 46 3.26 12.37 -37.47
CA ARG A 46 4.04 11.39 -38.25
C ARG A 46 3.60 9.95 -37.99
N HIS A 47 3.08 9.64 -36.80
CA HIS A 47 2.61 8.31 -36.44
C HIS A 47 1.26 8.37 -35.71
N PRO A 48 0.15 8.63 -36.44
CA PRO A 48 -1.17 8.80 -35.81
C PRO A 48 -1.64 7.53 -35.08
N ALA A 49 -1.41 6.35 -35.66
CA ALA A 49 -1.74 5.07 -35.01
C ALA A 49 -0.92 4.83 -33.73
N GLY A 50 0.38 5.15 -33.75
CA GLY A 50 1.26 5.01 -32.57
C GLY A 50 0.91 5.99 -31.45
N SER A 51 0.50 7.21 -31.80
CA SER A 51 0.04 8.20 -30.81
C SER A 51 -1.27 7.79 -30.14
N VAL A 52 -2.19 7.17 -30.88
CA VAL A 52 -3.45 6.66 -30.33
C VAL A 52 -3.18 5.49 -29.39
N ILE A 53 -2.26 4.58 -29.75
CA ILE A 53 -1.85 3.48 -28.89
C ILE A 53 -1.18 4.00 -27.60
N ALA A 54 -0.27 4.98 -27.70
CA ALA A 54 0.36 5.57 -26.52
C ALA A 54 -0.65 6.28 -25.61
N LEU A 55 -1.60 7.03 -26.19
CA LEU A 55 -2.70 7.63 -25.43
C LEU A 55 -3.60 6.59 -24.78
N ALA A 56 -3.91 5.50 -25.49
CA ALA A 56 -4.70 4.39 -24.96
C ALA A 56 -3.97 3.66 -23.83
N CYS A 57 -2.65 3.46 -23.92
CA CYS A 57 -1.84 2.92 -22.83
C CYS A 57 -1.82 3.85 -21.62
N ILE A 58 -1.67 5.17 -21.82
CA ILE A 58 -1.72 6.15 -20.72
C ILE A 58 -3.11 6.16 -20.07
N LEU A 59 -4.18 6.16 -20.87
CA LEU A 59 -5.56 6.05 -20.38
C LEU A 59 -5.80 4.73 -19.63
N LEU A 60 -5.27 3.61 -20.12
CA LEU A 60 -5.33 2.32 -19.43
C LEU A 60 -4.61 2.38 -18.08
N VAL A 61 -3.43 3.01 -18.03
CA VAL A 61 -2.72 3.23 -16.76
C VAL A 61 -3.56 4.10 -15.81
N PHE A 62 -4.20 5.17 -16.30
CA PHE A 62 -5.10 6.00 -15.49
C PHE A 62 -6.38 5.27 -15.04
N LEU A 63 -6.94 4.39 -15.87
CA LEU A 63 -8.11 3.58 -15.51
C LEU A 63 -7.75 2.53 -14.44
N VAL A 64 -6.57 1.90 -14.57
CA VAL A 64 -6.03 1.01 -13.54
C VAL A 64 -5.72 1.77 -12.24
N GLN A 65 -5.29 3.03 -12.32
CA GLN A 65 -5.05 3.90 -11.16
C GLN A 65 -6.33 4.48 -10.54
N SER A 66 -7.43 4.57 -11.29
CA SER A 66 -8.72 5.10 -10.80
C SER A 66 -9.46 4.14 -9.86
N CYS A 67 -8.96 2.90 -9.72
CA CYS A 67 -9.37 1.97 -8.67
C CYS A 67 -8.53 2.10 -7.38
N SER A 68 -7.56 3.02 -7.32
CA SER A 68 -6.70 3.23 -6.15
C SER A 68 -6.64 4.70 -5.76
N SER A 69 -7.73 5.18 -5.16
CA SER A 69 -7.70 6.46 -4.44
C SER A 69 -6.96 6.30 -3.10
N SER A 70 -5.63 6.23 -3.12
CA SER A 70 -4.70 6.78 -2.09
C SER A 70 -3.29 6.19 -2.17
N LEU A 71 -2.56 6.29 -3.29
CA LEU A 71 -1.11 6.03 -3.24
C LEU A 71 -0.33 6.74 -4.37
N VAL A 72 -0.42 8.06 -4.41
CA VAL A 72 0.57 8.90 -5.13
C VAL A 72 1.35 9.73 -4.12
N THR A 73 1.98 9.04 -3.17
CA THR A 73 3.01 9.65 -2.29
C THR A 73 4.20 8.71 -2.06
N ILE A 74 4.55 7.87 -3.03
CA ILE A 74 5.80 7.06 -2.95
C ILE A 74 6.98 7.75 -3.66
N GLY A 75 6.73 8.75 -4.51
CA GLY A 75 7.78 9.39 -5.29
C GLY A 75 8.59 10.51 -4.60
N ASN A 76 8.18 11.01 -3.43
CA ASN A 76 8.79 12.20 -2.82
C ASN A 76 8.88 12.21 -1.27
N ALA A 77 8.59 11.08 -0.61
CA ALA A 77 8.69 10.98 0.86
C ALA A 77 10.12 10.63 1.36
N GLY A 78 11.13 10.71 0.50
CA GLY A 78 12.54 10.43 0.84
C GLY A 78 13.22 11.49 1.73
N ALA A 79 12.50 12.47 2.27
CA ALA A 79 13.07 13.50 3.13
C ALA A 79 12.05 14.02 4.15
N GLY A 80 11.96 13.38 5.32
CA GLY A 80 11.61 14.12 6.55
C GLY A 80 10.33 13.76 7.30
N ALA A 81 10.00 12.48 7.48
CA ALA A 81 9.04 12.06 8.50
C ALA A 81 9.54 10.80 9.23
N LEU A 82 10.67 10.93 9.93
CA LEU A 82 11.07 9.93 10.91
C LEU A 82 10.22 10.10 12.18
N GLY A 83 9.51 9.03 12.55
CA GLY A 83 9.20 8.70 13.95
C GLY A 83 7.76 8.94 14.40
N ALA A 84 7.03 7.85 14.62
CA ALA A 84 6.07 7.75 15.74
C ALA A 84 5.64 6.31 16.09
N THR A 85 5.78 5.31 15.21
CA THR A 85 5.23 3.97 15.44
C THR A 85 6.30 2.88 15.29
N THR A 86 6.24 1.84 16.13
CA THR A 86 7.11 0.66 16.07
C THR A 86 6.85 -0.16 14.79
N TYR A 87 5.64 -0.06 14.24
CA TYR A 87 5.22 -0.72 13.02
C TYR A 87 5.06 0.30 11.88
N PRO A 88 5.41 -0.11 10.64
CA PRO A 88 5.36 0.80 9.50
C PRO A 88 3.92 1.17 9.12
N SER A 89 2.96 0.25 9.20
CA SER A 89 1.56 0.47 8.78
C SER A 89 0.76 1.36 9.74
N GLU A 90 -0.35 1.92 9.26
CA GLU A 90 -1.24 2.75 10.08
C GLU A 90 -1.99 1.89 11.13
N ASP A 91 -2.24 2.45 12.31
CA ASP A 91 -2.94 1.75 13.41
C ASP A 91 -4.31 1.20 12.97
N GLY A 92 -5.02 1.91 12.09
CA GLY A 92 -6.31 1.47 11.57
C GLY A 92 -6.21 0.21 10.70
N ASP A 93 -5.17 0.10 9.88
CA ASP A 93 -4.91 -1.10 9.08
C ASP A 93 -4.49 -2.27 9.98
N MET A 94 -3.69 -2.01 11.01
CA MET A 94 -3.28 -3.01 12.00
C MET A 94 -4.46 -3.58 12.79
N LEU A 95 -5.31 -2.70 13.34
CA LEU A 95 -6.52 -3.11 14.06
C LEU A 95 -7.51 -3.81 13.13
N GLY A 96 -7.62 -3.35 11.89
CA GLY A 96 -8.45 -4.00 10.88
C GLY A 96 -7.98 -5.42 10.55
N ALA A 97 -6.67 -5.65 10.48
CA ALA A 97 -6.10 -6.97 10.23
C ALA A 97 -6.31 -7.94 11.40
N GLU A 98 -6.10 -7.47 12.63
CA GLU A 98 -6.40 -8.25 13.85
C GLU A 98 -7.88 -8.63 13.89
N ALA A 99 -8.78 -7.67 13.74
CA ALA A 99 -10.22 -7.94 13.75
C ALA A 99 -10.66 -8.92 12.65
N ALA A 100 -10.08 -8.80 11.45
CA ALA A 100 -10.35 -9.72 10.35
C ALA A 100 -9.86 -11.14 10.66
N TYR A 101 -8.66 -11.28 11.24
CA TYR A 101 -8.13 -12.59 11.60
C TYR A 101 -8.92 -13.24 12.76
N THR A 102 -9.29 -12.46 13.77
CA THR A 102 -10.21 -12.87 14.84
C THR A 102 -11.56 -13.33 14.27
N GLY A 103 -12.04 -12.69 13.20
CA GLY A 103 -13.25 -13.11 12.48
C GLY A 103 -13.13 -14.52 11.89
N LEU A 104 -12.03 -14.82 11.19
CA LEU A 104 -11.75 -16.16 10.66
C LEU A 104 -11.67 -17.22 11.78
N GLU A 105 -11.03 -16.86 12.89
CA GLU A 105 -10.93 -17.72 14.07
C GLU A 105 -12.28 -17.97 14.74
N ALA A 106 -13.18 -16.98 14.74
CA ALA A 106 -14.53 -17.13 15.26
C ALA A 106 -15.39 -18.03 14.36
N GLU A 107 -15.24 -17.93 13.03
CA GLU A 107 -15.90 -18.83 12.09
C GLU A 107 -15.45 -20.28 12.26
N LEU A 108 -14.15 -20.53 12.42
CA LEU A 108 -13.63 -21.88 12.69
C LEU A 108 -14.11 -22.44 14.03
N LYS A 109 -14.11 -21.63 15.10
CA LYS A 109 -14.68 -22.05 16.39
C LYS A 109 -16.15 -22.43 16.25
N ASN A 110 -16.94 -21.59 15.57
CA ASN A 110 -18.36 -21.87 15.35
C ASN A 110 -18.58 -23.15 14.52
N TYR A 111 -17.72 -23.40 13.52
CA TYR A 111 -17.76 -24.65 12.76
C TYR A 111 -17.53 -25.87 13.66
N LEU A 112 -16.52 -25.84 14.54
CA LEU A 112 -16.23 -26.92 15.48
C LEU A 112 -17.35 -27.09 16.52
N ASP A 113 -17.87 -25.99 17.08
CA ASP A 113 -18.96 -26.02 18.07
C ASP A 113 -20.27 -26.58 17.49
N THR A 114 -20.47 -26.49 16.18
CA THR A 114 -21.65 -27.00 15.47
C THR A 114 -21.40 -28.31 14.73
N TYR A 115 -20.20 -28.88 14.86
CA TYR A 115 -19.77 -30.04 14.06
C TYR A 115 -20.66 -31.26 14.29
N GLU A 116 -20.93 -31.64 15.54
CA GLU A 116 -21.81 -32.79 15.87
C GLU A 116 -23.27 -32.59 15.42
N SER A 117 -23.71 -31.35 15.21
CA SER A 117 -25.08 -31.05 14.74
C SER A 117 -25.23 -31.13 13.22
N THR A 118 -24.10 -31.08 12.51
CA THR A 118 -24.02 -31.06 11.04
C THR A 118 -23.51 -32.38 10.46
N HIS A 119 -23.06 -33.30 11.32
CA HIS A 119 -22.60 -34.64 10.98
C HIS A 119 -23.43 -35.69 11.74
N ASP A 120 -23.47 -36.91 11.23
CA ASP A 120 -24.28 -38.00 11.77
C ASP A 120 -23.41 -39.25 11.94
N TYR A 121 -22.55 -39.21 12.95
CA TYR A 121 -21.71 -40.33 13.38
C TYR A 121 -22.15 -40.86 14.75
N ASP A 122 -21.96 -42.15 14.97
CA ASP A 122 -22.33 -42.80 16.24
C ASP A 122 -21.46 -42.34 17.43
N GLU A 123 -20.20 -41.95 17.18
CA GLU A 123 -19.23 -41.49 18.18
C GLU A 123 -18.30 -40.42 17.61
N TYR A 124 -17.93 -39.44 18.44
CA TYR A 124 -17.04 -38.33 18.09
C TYR A 124 -15.82 -38.29 19.02
N HIS A 125 -14.65 -38.10 18.43
CA HIS A 125 -13.40 -37.88 19.17
C HIS A 125 -12.70 -36.63 18.62
N PHE A 126 -12.44 -35.67 19.51
CA PHE A 126 -11.80 -34.41 19.17
C PHE A 126 -10.43 -34.32 19.84
N ASP A 127 -9.39 -34.07 19.05
CA ASP A 127 -8.06 -33.65 19.49
C ASP A 127 -7.81 -32.27 18.87
N LEU A 128 -8.11 -31.22 19.64
CA LEU A 128 -8.13 -29.84 19.16
C LEU A 128 -7.18 -28.97 19.98
N ASP A 129 -6.31 -28.24 19.27
CA ASP A 129 -5.48 -27.19 19.85
C ASP A 129 -6.26 -25.87 20.00
N GLY A 130 -5.66 -24.93 20.76
CA GLY A 130 -6.22 -23.59 20.94
C GLY A 130 -6.29 -22.79 19.64
N ILE A 131 -7.43 -22.13 19.41
CA ILE A 131 -7.63 -21.22 18.28
C ILE A 131 -7.49 -19.80 18.81
N GLU A 132 -6.29 -19.24 18.76
CA GLU A 132 -6.00 -17.85 19.08
C GLU A 132 -4.66 -17.45 18.47
N HIS A 133 -4.62 -16.33 17.77
CA HIS A 133 -3.38 -15.76 17.25
C HIS A 133 -2.79 -14.74 18.21
N ASP A 134 -1.46 -14.56 18.16
CA ASP A 134 -0.80 -13.42 18.79
C ASP A 134 -0.86 -12.21 17.83
N PRO A 135 -1.49 -11.08 18.24
CA PRO A 135 -1.63 -9.92 17.37
C PRO A 135 -0.30 -9.31 16.93
N TYR A 136 0.73 -9.29 17.80
CA TYR A 136 2.02 -8.71 17.44
C TYR A 136 2.79 -9.59 16.46
N VAL A 137 2.69 -10.91 16.60
CA VAL A 137 3.27 -11.85 15.64
C VAL A 137 2.58 -11.69 14.27
N LEU A 138 1.25 -11.62 14.24
CA LEU A 138 0.50 -11.40 13.00
C LEU A 138 0.96 -10.13 12.28
N ILE A 139 0.97 -8.99 12.97
CA ILE A 139 1.41 -7.71 12.39
C ILE A 139 2.87 -7.75 11.93
N SER A 140 3.74 -8.44 12.68
CA SER A 140 5.16 -8.59 12.31
C SER A 140 5.32 -9.39 11.01
N ILE A 141 4.56 -10.49 10.85
CA ILE A 141 4.56 -11.30 9.63
C ILE A 141 4.05 -10.49 8.44
N LEU A 142 2.93 -9.76 8.60
CA LEU A 142 2.39 -8.91 7.54
C LEU A 142 3.39 -7.84 7.11
N SER A 143 4.04 -7.18 8.07
CA SER A 143 5.05 -6.16 7.77
C SER A 143 6.25 -6.74 7.03
N ALA A 144 6.66 -7.97 7.37
CA ALA A 144 7.75 -8.66 6.68
C ALA A 144 7.36 -9.10 5.26
N LEU A 145 6.16 -9.66 5.08
CA LEU A 145 5.68 -10.16 3.77
C LEU A 145 5.36 -9.03 2.79
N HIS A 146 4.92 -7.88 3.29
CA HIS A 146 4.61 -6.71 2.47
C HIS A 146 5.77 -5.70 2.37
N GLU A 147 6.97 -6.08 2.84
CA GLU A 147 8.20 -5.28 2.76
C GLU A 147 8.08 -3.85 3.38
N GLY A 148 7.28 -3.69 4.43
CA GLY A 148 7.09 -2.40 5.10
C GLY A 148 5.63 -2.03 5.33
N GLN A 149 5.24 -0.81 4.95
CA GLN A 149 3.86 -0.33 5.10
C GLN A 149 2.90 -1.11 4.21
N TRP A 150 1.75 -1.47 4.76
CA TRP A 150 0.67 -2.17 4.05
C TRP A 150 -0.69 -1.64 4.49
N THR A 151 -1.69 -1.80 3.63
CA THR A 151 -3.11 -1.54 3.94
C THR A 151 -3.87 -2.83 4.17
N LEU A 152 -4.99 -2.79 4.90
CA LEU A 152 -5.82 -3.98 5.14
C LEU A 152 -6.24 -4.68 3.84
N SER A 153 -6.59 -3.91 2.81
CA SER A 153 -6.98 -4.44 1.50
C SER A 153 -5.85 -5.22 0.81
N GLN A 154 -4.60 -4.83 1.02
CA GLN A 154 -3.43 -5.56 0.52
C GLN A 154 -3.17 -6.83 1.34
N ALA A 155 -3.39 -6.75 2.66
CA ALA A 155 -3.16 -7.85 3.59
C ALA A 155 -4.26 -8.93 3.55
N ALA A 156 -5.48 -8.62 3.09
CA ALA A 156 -6.63 -9.54 3.16
C ALA A 156 -6.35 -10.95 2.59
N GLY A 157 -5.71 -11.05 1.43
CA GLY A 157 -5.33 -12.35 0.85
C GLY A 157 -4.22 -13.06 1.64
N THR A 158 -3.29 -12.29 2.20
CA THR A 158 -2.23 -12.80 3.07
C THR A 158 -2.81 -13.36 4.37
N LEU A 159 -3.80 -12.68 4.97
CA LEU A 159 -4.48 -13.15 6.19
C LEU A 159 -5.11 -14.54 5.98
N GLN A 160 -5.86 -14.73 4.89
CA GLN A 160 -6.42 -16.04 4.57
C GLN A 160 -5.32 -17.10 4.40
N THR A 161 -4.25 -16.76 3.67
CA THR A 161 -3.12 -17.68 3.45
C THR A 161 -2.42 -18.07 4.76
N LEU A 162 -2.31 -17.14 5.71
CA LEU A 162 -1.75 -17.42 7.03
C LEU A 162 -2.69 -18.29 7.85
N PHE A 163 -4.00 -18.00 7.81
CA PHE A 163 -5.03 -18.77 8.50
C PHE A 163 -5.03 -20.23 8.06
N ASP A 164 -5.05 -20.48 6.75
CA ASP A 164 -5.03 -21.83 6.15
C ASP A 164 -3.77 -22.62 6.50
N ARG A 165 -2.68 -21.93 6.88
CA ARG A 165 -1.42 -22.55 7.31
C ARG A 165 -1.33 -22.73 8.82
N GLN A 166 -1.94 -21.84 9.58
CA GLN A 166 -1.92 -21.89 11.04
C GLN A 166 -2.90 -22.94 11.56
N TYR A 167 -4.09 -23.04 10.96
CA TYR A 167 -5.13 -23.95 11.39
C TYR A 167 -5.38 -25.03 10.34
N ILE A 168 -4.96 -26.26 10.66
CA ILE A 168 -5.14 -27.43 9.80
C ILE A 168 -6.11 -28.37 10.51
N LEU A 169 -7.26 -28.61 9.89
CA LEU A 169 -8.21 -29.62 10.36
C LEU A 169 -8.01 -30.92 9.58
N THR A 170 -7.81 -32.02 10.31
CA THR A 170 -7.73 -33.37 9.74
C THR A 170 -8.85 -34.21 10.33
N GLU A 171 -9.58 -34.92 9.47
CA GLU A 171 -10.69 -35.76 9.87
C GLU A 171 -10.43 -37.21 9.45
N GLU A 172 -10.67 -38.15 10.36
CA GLU A 172 -10.59 -39.58 10.11
C GLU A 172 -11.91 -40.25 10.50
N VAL A 173 -12.61 -40.81 9.51
CA VAL A 173 -13.87 -41.52 9.71
C VAL A 173 -13.62 -43.03 9.63
N VAL A 174 -13.89 -43.74 10.72
CA VAL A 174 -13.71 -45.20 10.84
C VAL A 174 -15.08 -45.88 10.97
N VAL A 175 -15.28 -46.94 10.18
CA VAL A 175 -16.52 -47.76 10.25
C VAL A 175 -16.23 -49.05 11.01
N GLU A 176 -16.90 -49.23 12.16
CA GLU A 176 -16.85 -50.46 12.94
C GLU A 176 -18.12 -51.31 12.73
N VAL A 177 -17.95 -52.60 12.46
CA VAL A 177 -19.05 -53.57 12.43
C VAL A 177 -19.05 -54.31 13.76
N ARG A 178 -20.07 -54.08 14.59
CA ARG A 178 -20.27 -54.76 15.88
C ARG A 178 -21.12 -56.01 15.74
#